data_AF-A0A536P5K6-F1
#
_entry.id   AF-A0A536P5K6-F1
#
_cell.length_a   1.000
_cell.length_b   1.000
_cell.length_c   1.000
_cell.angle_alpha   90.00
_cell.angle_beta   90.00
_cell.angle_gamma   90.00
#
_symmetry.space_group_name_H-M   'P 1'
#
loop_
_entity.id
_entity.type
_entity.pdbx_description
1 polymer ?
#
loop_
_entity_poly.entity_id
_entity_poly.type
_entity_poly.pdbx_seq_one_letter_code
_entity_poly.pdbx_strand_id
1 'polypeptide(L)'
;MTAAGQAEVTGTLAIGMALARLRHRRIDWWEPLGLFVVTIIEVTAKMVVPQPLPPRELSRSVPLAPFLTLPLRGAFPSGHVTRFAYLSGLFGVIPLWVRVGFLAVAIATRVYLAEHWPSDTLGGLLLGVGGALVAGAIATRMKRRRPGDAEGAR
;
A
#
# COMPACT_ATOMS: atom_id res chain seq x y z
N MET A 1 17.57 -0.27 0.04
CA MET A 1 16.73 0.08 -1.13
C MET A 1 16.08 1.44 -0.86
N THR A 2 16.24 2.42 -1.76
CA THR A 2 15.74 3.79 -1.57
C THR A 2 14.21 3.83 -1.51
N ALA A 3 13.66 4.56 -0.53
CA ALA A 3 12.22 4.85 -0.47
C ALA A 3 11.71 5.59 -1.72
N ALA A 4 12.59 6.38 -2.36
CA ALA A 4 12.32 7.05 -3.64
C ALA A 4 12.12 6.05 -4.79
N GLY A 5 13.01 5.07 -4.96
CA GLY A 5 12.87 4.06 -6.02
C GLY A 5 11.65 3.16 -5.84
N GLN A 6 11.24 2.89 -4.59
CA GLN A 6 10.02 2.14 -4.30
C GLN A 6 8.75 2.97 -4.58
N ALA A 7 8.77 4.28 -4.29
CA ALA A 7 7.66 5.18 -4.59
C ALA A 7 7.46 5.36 -6.11
N GLU A 8 8.54 5.42 -6.90
CA GLU A 8 8.47 5.47 -8.37
C GLU A 8 7.87 4.21 -8.97
N VAL A 9 8.30 3.02 -8.52
CA VAL A 9 7.76 1.73 -9.00
C VAL A 9 6.29 1.57 -8.60
N THR A 10 5.92 1.95 -7.38
CA THR A 10 4.52 1.83 -6.94
C THR A 10 3.62 2.87 -7.62
N GLY A 11 4.14 4.08 -7.85
CA GLY A 11 3.43 5.14 -8.56
C GLY A 11 3.20 4.80 -10.02
N THR A 12 4.22 4.29 -10.71
CA THR A 12 4.09 3.80 -12.10
C THR A 12 3.12 2.62 -12.20
N LEU A 13 3.15 1.68 -11.24
CA LEU A 13 2.19 0.58 -11.19
C LEU A 13 0.75 1.06 -10.96
N ALA A 14 0.55 2.00 -10.02
CA ALA A 14 -0.77 2.58 -9.72
C ALA A 14 -1.33 3.37 -10.92
N ILE A 15 -0.50 4.16 -11.60
CA ILE A 15 -0.86 4.90 -12.82
C ILE A 15 -1.17 3.92 -13.95
N GLY A 16 -0.35 2.88 -14.15
CA GLY A 16 -0.58 1.83 -15.13
C GLY A 16 -1.92 1.11 -14.90
N MET A 17 -2.25 0.79 -13.65
CA MET A 17 -3.55 0.21 -13.29
C MET A 17 -4.72 1.16 -13.54
N ALA A 18 -4.57 2.44 -13.19
CA ALA A 18 -5.59 3.46 -13.44
C ALA A 18 -5.86 3.61 -14.94
N LEU A 19 -4.80 3.68 -15.76
CA LEU A 19 -4.90 3.74 -17.22
C LEU A 19 -5.50 2.48 -17.83
N ALA A 20 -5.13 1.28 -17.34
CA ALA A 20 -5.73 0.03 -17.80
C ALA A 20 -7.23 -0.01 -17.51
N ARG A 21 -7.66 0.35 -16.29
CA ARG A 21 -9.09 0.40 -15.93
C ARG A 21 -9.85 1.48 -16.69
N LEU A 22 -9.22 2.63 -16.95
CA LEU A 22 -9.77 3.70 -17.78
C LEU A 22 -9.97 3.23 -19.23
N ARG A 23 -9.00 2.51 -19.79
CA ARG A 23 -9.09 1.91 -21.14
C ARG A 23 -10.21 0.87 -21.25
N HIS A 24 -10.45 0.11 -20.19
CA HIS A 24 -11.59 -0.81 -20.10
C HIS A 24 -12.91 -0.12 -19.71
N ARG A 25 -12.98 1.23 -19.74
CA ARG A 25 -14.13 2.05 -19.36
C ARG A 25 -14.74 1.70 -17.99
N ARG A 26 -13.94 1.14 -17.08
CA ARG A 26 -14.43 0.83 -15.75
C ARG A 26 -14.51 2.11 -14.93
N ILE A 27 -15.63 2.30 -14.26
CA ILE A 27 -15.91 3.47 -13.41
C ILE A 27 -14.99 3.57 -12.18
N ASP A 28 -14.30 2.48 -11.84
CA ASP A 28 -13.35 2.36 -10.73
C ASP A 28 -11.88 2.64 -11.13
N TRP A 29 -11.67 3.36 -12.24
CA TRP A 29 -10.33 3.75 -12.72
C TRP A 29 -9.55 4.61 -11.72
N TRP A 30 -10.25 5.32 -10.83
CA TRP A 30 -9.65 6.21 -9.84
C TRP A 30 -9.25 5.48 -8.54
N GLU A 31 -9.75 4.27 -8.28
CA GLU A 31 -9.40 3.49 -7.06
C GLU A 31 -7.88 3.37 -6.82
N PRO A 32 -7.03 3.13 -7.84
CA PRO A 32 -5.58 3.07 -7.65
C PRO A 32 -4.96 4.40 -7.19
N LEU A 33 -5.60 5.54 -7.48
CA LEU A 33 -5.11 6.86 -7.05
C LEU A 33 -5.21 7.07 -5.54
N GLY A 34 -6.06 6.31 -4.84
CA GLY A 34 -6.09 6.33 -3.37
C GLY A 34 -4.77 5.91 -2.73
N LEU A 35 -3.88 5.22 -3.49
CA LEU A 35 -2.52 4.91 -3.05
C LEU A 35 -1.67 6.16 -2.80
N PHE A 36 -1.92 7.27 -3.51
CA PHE A 36 -1.28 8.55 -3.23
C PHE A 36 -1.72 9.12 -1.88
N VAL A 37 -3.02 9.06 -1.57
CA VAL A 37 -3.56 9.51 -0.28
C VAL A 37 -2.95 8.70 0.87
N VAL A 38 -2.93 7.37 0.72
CA VAL A 38 -2.32 6.47 1.71
C VAL A 38 -0.82 6.75 1.87
N THR A 39 -0.10 7.08 0.79
CA THR A 39 1.31 7.45 0.84
C THR A 39 1.52 8.79 1.56
N ILE A 40 0.65 9.78 1.34
CA ILE A 40 0.71 11.07 2.06
C ILE A 40 0.50 10.84 3.57
N ILE A 41 -0.47 10.02 3.94
CA ILE A 41 -0.72 9.67 5.34
C ILE A 41 0.48 8.93 5.94
N GLU A 42 1.08 7.99 5.21
CA GLU A 42 2.31 7.29 5.65
C GLU A 42 3.45 8.29 5.92
N VAL A 43 3.73 9.19 4.99
CA VAL A 43 4.81 10.20 5.13
C VAL A 43 4.53 11.13 6.31
N THR A 44 3.27 11.55 6.47
CA THR A 44 2.85 12.39 7.59
C THR A 44 3.04 11.66 8.92
N ALA A 45 2.60 10.40 9.01
CA ALA A 45 2.74 9.58 10.20
C ALA A 45 4.20 9.36 10.59
N LYS A 46 5.11 9.22 9.61
CA LYS A 46 6.57 9.16 9.84
C LYS A 46 7.15 10.43 10.46
N MET A 47 6.52 11.59 10.24
CA MET A 47 6.96 12.87 10.80
C MET A 47 6.36 13.11 12.19
N VAL A 48 5.18 12.57 12.47
CA VAL A 48 4.46 12.76 13.75
C VAL A 48 4.88 11.73 14.80
N VAL A 49 5.17 10.49 14.39
CA VAL A 49 5.50 9.40 15.31
C VAL A 49 7.03 9.23 15.36
N PRO A 50 7.72 9.68 16.43
CA PRO A 50 9.15 9.48 16.60
C PRO A 50 9.41 8.02 17.03
N GLN A 51 9.24 7.08 16.11
CA GLN A 51 9.52 5.67 16.34
C GLN A 51 10.96 5.33 15.92
N PRO A 52 11.84 4.95 16.87
CA PRO A 52 13.22 4.60 16.56
C PRO A 52 13.29 3.31 15.75
N LEU A 53 14.22 3.24 14.80
CA LEU A 53 14.50 2.01 14.07
C LEU A 53 15.13 0.98 15.01
N PRO A 54 14.92 -0.33 14.78
CA PRO A 54 15.60 -1.36 15.54
C PRO A 54 17.13 -1.18 15.44
N PRO A 55 17.87 -1.48 16.53
CA PRO A 55 19.33 -1.29 16.57
C PRO A 55 20.03 -2.07 15.45
N ARG A 56 21.03 -1.46 14.81
CA ARG A 56 21.75 -2.07 13.67
C ARG A 56 22.54 -3.31 14.10
N GLU A 57 22.83 -3.47 15.39
CA GLU A 57 23.50 -4.66 15.93
C GLU A 57 22.61 -5.92 15.83
N LEU A 58 21.28 -5.76 15.77
CA LEU A 58 20.34 -6.86 15.52
C LEU A 58 20.02 -7.06 14.03
N SER A 59 20.46 -6.15 13.16
CA SER A 59 20.21 -6.25 11.72
C SER A 59 20.97 -7.43 11.13
N ARG A 60 20.21 -8.43 10.66
CA ARG A 60 20.75 -9.52 9.82
C ARG A 60 20.77 -9.17 8.34
N SER A 61 20.37 -7.95 7.98
CA SER A 61 20.41 -7.47 6.60
C SER A 61 21.86 -7.11 6.23
N VAL A 62 22.36 -7.70 5.14
CA VAL A 62 23.62 -7.28 4.53
C VAL A 62 23.30 -6.17 3.54
N PRO A 63 23.70 -4.91 3.80
CA PRO A 63 23.45 -3.83 2.86
C PRO A 63 24.35 -4.02 1.62
N LEU A 64 23.80 -4.62 0.57
CA LEU A 64 24.47 -4.82 -0.72
C LEU A 64 24.82 -3.48 -1.43
N ALA A 65 24.17 -2.37 -1.04
CA ALA A 65 24.44 -1.02 -1.57
C ALA A 65 24.07 0.08 -0.56
N PRO A 66 24.92 0.37 0.45
CA PRO A 66 24.62 1.31 1.54
C PRO A 66 24.53 2.79 1.09
N PHE A 67 25.12 3.12 -0.07
CA PHE A 67 25.06 4.45 -0.68
C PHE A 67 23.70 4.78 -1.32
N LEU A 68 22.83 3.76 -1.51
CA LEU A 68 21.47 3.88 -2.05
C LEU A 68 20.40 3.76 -0.95
N THR A 69 20.73 4.09 0.30
CA THR A 69 19.74 4.09 1.39
C THR A 69 19.66 5.47 2.02
N LEU A 70 18.64 6.25 1.60
CA LEU A 70 18.21 7.43 2.33
C LEU A 70 17.55 6.98 3.65
N PRO A 71 18.10 7.32 4.82
CA PRO A 71 17.51 6.99 6.10
C PRO A 71 16.37 7.97 6.37
N LEU A 72 15.16 7.62 5.96
CA LEU A 72 13.97 8.30 6.46
C LEU A 72 13.87 8.01 7.97
N ARG A 73 13.81 9.05 8.79
CA ARG A 73 14.02 9.03 10.25
C ARG A 73 12.88 8.43 11.08
N GLY A 74 12.05 7.54 10.52
CA GLY A 74 10.93 6.94 11.25
C GLY A 74 10.64 5.51 10.79
N ALA A 75 10.55 4.58 11.74
CA ALA A 75 10.24 3.17 11.48
C ALA A 75 8.75 2.94 11.19
N PHE A 76 7.88 3.83 11.69
CA PHE A 76 6.42 3.73 11.62
C PHE A 76 5.80 4.70 10.61
N PRO A 77 4.81 4.28 9.80
CA PRO A 77 4.40 2.91 9.51
C PRO A 77 5.24 2.28 8.37
N SER A 78 5.20 0.94 8.24
CA SER A 78 5.91 0.26 7.16
C SER A 78 5.28 0.54 5.81
N GLY A 79 5.99 1.30 4.97
CA GLY A 79 5.52 1.67 3.64
C GLY A 79 5.31 0.49 2.68
N HIS A 80 6.13 -0.55 2.77
CA HIS A 80 5.99 -1.75 1.93
C HIS A 80 4.71 -2.51 2.28
N VAL A 81 4.47 -2.73 3.58
CA VAL A 81 3.25 -3.42 4.05
C VAL A 81 2.02 -2.59 3.69
N THR A 82 2.08 -1.26 3.86
CA THR A 82 0.98 -0.35 3.50
C THR A 82 0.58 -0.45 2.03
N ARG A 83 1.55 -0.32 1.12
CA ARG A 83 1.30 -0.38 -0.34
C ARG A 83 0.83 -1.76 -0.78
N PHE A 84 1.46 -2.81 -0.26
CA PHE A 84 1.09 -4.18 -0.60
C PHE A 84 -0.31 -4.53 -0.10
N ALA A 85 -0.64 -4.16 1.14
CA ALA A 85 -1.98 -4.33 1.69
C ALA A 85 -3.02 -3.58 0.86
N TYR A 86 -2.77 -2.31 0.51
CA TYR A 86 -3.67 -1.53 -0.34
C TYR A 86 -3.93 -2.18 -1.70
N LEU A 87 -2.85 -2.51 -2.44
CA LEU A 87 -2.96 -3.12 -3.77
C LEU A 87 -3.64 -4.50 -3.70
N SER A 88 -3.33 -5.30 -2.69
CA SER A 88 -3.96 -6.61 -2.48
C SER A 88 -5.49 -6.51 -2.29
N GLY A 89 -5.98 -5.41 -1.71
CA GLY A 89 -7.41 -5.11 -1.61
C GLY A 89 -8.06 -4.81 -2.96
N LEU A 90 -7.34 -4.18 -3.89
CA LEU A 90 -7.82 -3.87 -5.24
C LEU A 90 -7.85 -5.10 -6.17
N PHE A 91 -6.99 -6.09 -5.93
CA PHE A 91 -6.92 -7.33 -6.72
C PHE A 91 -7.80 -8.44 -6.12
N GLY A 92 -9.12 -8.33 -6.32
CA GLY A 92 -10.08 -9.38 -5.96
C GLY A 92 -9.91 -10.71 -6.72
N VAL A 93 -9.14 -10.71 -7.81
CA VAL A 93 -8.80 -11.90 -8.63
C VAL A 93 -7.84 -12.86 -7.93
N ILE A 94 -7.04 -12.38 -6.98
CA ILE A 94 -6.10 -13.22 -6.25
C ILE A 94 -6.82 -13.83 -5.03
N PRO A 95 -6.73 -15.15 -4.80
CA PRO A 95 -7.33 -15.78 -3.65
C PRO A 95 -6.90 -15.11 -2.34
N LEU A 96 -7.82 -14.97 -1.39
CA LEU A 96 -7.54 -14.30 -0.11
C LEU A 96 -6.36 -14.96 0.63
N TRP A 97 -6.29 -16.29 0.64
CA TRP A 97 -5.21 -17.03 1.30
C TRP A 97 -3.83 -16.74 0.69
N VAL A 98 -3.73 -16.53 -0.62
CA VAL A 98 -2.46 -16.14 -1.29
C VAL A 98 -2.05 -14.74 -0.84
N ARG A 99 -3.00 -13.80 -0.83
CA ARG A 99 -2.75 -12.42 -0.40
C ARG A 99 -2.29 -12.35 1.05
N VAL A 100 -2.99 -13.07 1.95
CA VAL A 100 -2.64 -13.17 3.36
C VAL A 100 -1.28 -13.86 3.55
N GLY A 101 -1.01 -14.94 2.82
CA GLY A 101 0.26 -15.66 2.88
C GLY A 101 1.45 -14.78 2.49
N PHE A 102 1.32 -14.03 1.38
CA PHE A 102 2.39 -13.13 0.93
C PHE A 102 2.62 -11.97 1.91
N LEU A 103 1.54 -11.43 2.47
CA LEU A 103 1.58 -10.39 3.49
C LEU A 103 2.25 -10.90 4.78
N ALA A 104 1.91 -12.12 5.21
CA ALA A 104 2.50 -12.76 6.39
C ALA A 104 4.00 -13.01 6.20
N VAL A 105 4.41 -13.50 5.02
CA VAL A 105 5.84 -13.67 4.69
C VAL A 105 6.54 -12.31 4.67
N ALA A 106 5.95 -11.28 4.06
CA ALA A 106 6.53 -9.95 4.03
C ALA A 106 6.70 -9.36 5.44
N ILE A 107 5.71 -9.51 6.32
CA ILE A 107 5.79 -9.09 7.73
C ILE A 107 6.89 -9.88 8.45
N ALA A 108 6.89 -11.20 8.33
CA ALA A 108 7.84 -12.08 8.98
C ALA A 108 9.29 -11.76 8.56
N THR A 109 9.55 -11.52 7.27
CA THR A 109 10.88 -11.16 6.78
C THR A 109 11.34 -9.80 7.35
N ARG A 110 10.47 -8.80 7.44
CA ARG A 110 10.86 -7.47 7.97
C ARG A 110 11.14 -7.48 9.47
N VAL A 111 10.38 -8.27 10.22
CA VAL A 111 10.62 -8.47 11.66
C VAL A 111 11.87 -9.34 11.88
N TYR A 112 12.03 -10.42 11.10
CA TYR A 112 13.18 -11.33 11.20
C TYR A 112 14.52 -10.66 10.89
N LEU A 113 14.54 -9.76 9.90
CA LEU A 113 15.71 -8.97 9.54
C LEU A 113 15.97 -7.79 10.50
N ALA A 114 15.11 -7.58 11.49
CA ALA A 114 15.13 -6.45 12.42
C ALA A 114 15.12 -5.09 11.68
N GLU A 115 14.41 -4.99 10.56
CA GLU A 115 14.27 -3.72 9.83
C GLU A 115 13.12 -2.86 10.36
N HIS A 116 12.09 -3.51 10.92
CA HIS A 116 10.90 -2.87 11.46
C HIS A 116 10.45 -3.55 12.75
N TRP A 117 9.84 -2.78 13.65
CA TRP A 117 9.12 -3.35 14.77
C TRP A 117 7.85 -4.04 14.29
N PRO A 118 7.36 -5.09 14.98
CA PRO A 118 6.07 -5.70 14.68
C PRO A 118 4.92 -4.67 14.63
N SER A 119 4.95 -3.66 15.51
CA SER A 119 4.01 -2.54 15.52
C SER A 119 3.99 -1.74 14.21
N ASP A 120 5.14 -1.58 13.55
CA ASP A 120 5.25 -0.81 12.30
C ASP A 120 4.59 -1.54 11.13
N THR A 121 4.73 -2.86 11.14
CA THR A 121 4.10 -3.73 10.14
C THR A 121 2.59 -3.81 10.33
N LEU A 122 2.12 -3.87 11.59
CA LEU A 122 0.69 -3.81 11.93
C LEU A 122 0.08 -2.45 11.56
N GLY A 123 0.77 -1.35 11.87
CA GLY A 123 0.32 -0.01 11.49
C GLY A 123 0.22 0.17 9.97
N GLY A 124 1.21 -0.34 9.22
CA GLY A 124 1.16 -0.33 7.77
C GLY A 124 0.04 -1.20 7.20
N LEU A 125 -0.19 -2.37 7.78
CA LEU A 125 -1.29 -3.26 7.39
C LEU A 125 -2.65 -2.58 7.57
N LEU A 126 -2.90 -2.00 8.74
CA LEU A 126 -4.16 -1.31 9.04
C LEU A 126 -4.38 -0.12 8.10
N LEU A 127 -3.33 0.67 7.85
CA LEU A 127 -3.42 1.82 6.95
C LEU A 127 -3.73 1.39 5.52
N GLY A 128 -3.07 0.34 5.02
CA GLY A 128 -3.27 -0.18 3.67
C GLY A 128 -4.65 -0.82 3.47
N VAL A 129 -5.09 -1.69 4.39
CA VAL A 129 -6.41 -2.34 4.35
C VAL A 129 -7.52 -1.31 4.52
N GLY A 130 -7.40 -0.42 5.50
CA GLY A 130 -8.37 0.65 5.73
C GLY A 130 -8.52 1.55 4.51
N GLY A 131 -7.41 1.96 3.89
CA GLY A 131 -7.42 2.74 2.66
C GLY A 131 -8.14 2.03 1.51
N ALA A 132 -7.87 0.73 1.31
CA ALA A 132 -8.52 -0.06 0.26
C ALA A 132 -10.02 -0.23 0.50
N LEU A 133 -10.44 -0.46 1.74
CA LEU A 133 -11.86 -0.58 2.10
C LEU A 133 -12.62 0.73 1.85
N VAL A 134 -12.04 1.87 2.23
CA VAL A 134 -12.64 3.19 1.99
C VAL A 134 -12.75 3.47 0.48
N ALA A 135 -11.68 3.22 -0.27
CA ALA A 135 -11.68 3.39 -1.73
C ALA A 135 -12.76 2.51 -2.39
N GLY A 136 -12.84 1.23 -2.01
CA GLY A 136 -13.86 0.31 -2.53
C GLY A 136 -15.29 0.69 -2.12
N ALA A 137 -15.50 1.19 -0.90
CA ALA A 137 -16.80 1.68 -0.44
C ALA A 137 -17.28 2.90 -1.24
N ILE A 138 -16.39 3.84 -1.54
CA ILE A 138 -16.70 4.99 -2.39
C ILE A 138 -17.00 4.53 -3.82
N ALA A 139 -16.21 3.62 -4.39
CA ALA A 139 -16.40 3.12 -5.75
C ALA A 139 -17.71 2.34 -5.92
N THR A 140 -18.07 1.50 -4.94
CA THR A 140 -19.37 0.80 -4.93
C THR A 140 -20.54 1.76 -4.77
N ARG A 141 -20.40 2.82 -3.97
CA ARG A 141 -21.41 3.89 -3.84
C ARG A 141 -21.57 4.68 -5.13
N MET A 142 -20.48 4.98 -5.85
CA MET A 142 -20.53 5.63 -7.16
C MET A 142 -21.19 4.75 -8.23
N LYS A 143 -20.89 3.44 -8.25
CA LYS A 143 -21.55 2.46 -9.12
C LYS A 143 -23.06 2.43 -8.88
N ARG A 144 -23.50 2.37 -7.61
CA ARG A 144 -24.93 2.38 -7.24
C ARG A 144 -25.65 3.69 -7.60
N ARG A 145 -24.93 4.82 -7.63
CA ARG A 145 -25.46 6.16 -7.99
C ARG A 145 -25.56 6.42 -9.49
N ARG A 146 -25.19 5.48 -10.36
CA ARG A 146 -25.52 5.54 -11.79
C ARG A 146 -26.72 4.61 -12.10
N PRO A 147 -27.96 4.98 -11.74
CA PRO A 147 -29.16 4.36 -12.31
C PRO A 147 -29.36 4.93 -13.71
N GLY A 148 -28.59 4.46 -14.69
CA GLY A 148 -28.74 4.84 -16.10
C GLY A 148 -29.60 3.87 -16.92
N ASP A 149 -29.90 2.68 -16.38
CA ASP A 149 -30.50 1.59 -17.16
C ASP A 149 -31.99 1.34 -16.81
N ALA A 150 -32.57 2.15 -15.92
CA ALA A 150 -33.97 1.99 -15.49
C ALA A 150 -34.97 2.89 -16.26
N GLU A 151 -34.50 3.79 -17.13
CA GLU A 151 -35.34 4.84 -17.74
C GLU A 151 -35.46 4.74 -19.28
N GLY A 152 -34.82 3.74 -19.92
CA GLY A 152 -34.80 3.58 -21.39
C GLY A 152 -35.80 2.57 -21.98
N ALA A 153 -36.69 1.99 -21.16
CA ALA A 153 -37.62 0.93 -21.59
C ALA A 153 -39.08 1.15 -21.14
N ARG A 154 -39.53 2.42 -21.16
CA ARG A 154 -40.96 2.75 -21.06
C ARG A 154 -41.38 3.60 -22.25
#